data_AF-A0A800A8Q2-F1
#
_entry.id   AF-A0A800A8Q2-F1
#
_cell.length_a   1.000
_cell.length_b   1.000
_cell.length_c   1.000
_cell.angle_alpha   90.00
_cell.angle_beta   90.00
_cell.angle_gamma   90.00
#
_symmetry.space_group_name_H-M   'P 1'
#
loop_
_entity.id
_entity.type
_entity.pdbx_description
1 polymer ?
#
loop_
_entity_poly.entity_id
_entity_poly.type
_entity_poly.pdbx_seq_one_letter_code
_entity_poly.pdbx_strand_id
1 'polypeptide(L)'
;MNGDPYDFLDSSKARAHRKLFRLNEKIAKLEAEAAQVGAELEYHRAINDDAQRDAAIGNYIDREEAGATDADVRRFEKALAGLESKRAKLVAKRDQL
;
A
#
# COMPACT_ATOMS: atom_id res chain seq x y z
N MET A 1 24.23 -28.73 -37.24
CA MET A 1 23.31 -28.40 -36.14
C MET A 1 22.36 -27.33 -36.64
N ASN A 2 21.11 -27.71 -36.97
CA ASN A 2 20.07 -26.77 -37.35
C ASN A 2 19.36 -26.34 -36.06
N GLY A 3 19.76 -25.20 -35.50
CA GLY A 3 18.99 -24.54 -34.44
C GLY A 3 17.83 -23.79 -35.07
N ASP A 4 16.63 -23.97 -34.56
CA ASP A 4 15.45 -23.23 -35.00
C ASP A 4 15.69 -21.72 -34.76
N PRO A 5 15.67 -20.86 -35.80
CA PRO A 5 15.88 -19.42 -35.63
C PRO A 5 14.79 -18.75 -34.78
N TYR A 6 13.68 -19.44 -34.48
CA TYR A 6 12.59 -18.94 -33.66
C TYR A 6 12.68 -19.27 -32.16
N ASP A 7 13.66 -20.08 -31.71
CA ASP A 7 13.87 -20.40 -30.28
C ASP A 7 14.08 -19.13 -29.43
N PHE A 8 14.67 -18.08 -30.01
CA PHE A 8 14.88 -16.82 -29.30
C PHE A 8 13.56 -16.08 -29.01
N LEU A 9 12.56 -16.19 -29.90
CA LEU A 9 11.26 -15.53 -29.73
C LEU A 9 10.45 -16.18 -28.61
N ASP A 10 10.50 -17.50 -28.51
CA ASP A 10 9.84 -18.25 -27.43
C ASP A 10 10.45 -17.91 -26.07
N SER A 11 11.78 -17.80 -26.02
CA SER A 11 12.50 -17.38 -24.80
C SER A 11 12.18 -15.93 -24.37
N SER A 12 11.88 -15.04 -25.32
CA SER A 12 11.51 -13.64 -25.07
C SER A 12 10.09 -13.54 -24.51
N LYS A 13 9.13 -14.25 -25.12
CA LYS A 13 7.75 -14.37 -24.60
C LYS A 13 7.73 -14.98 -23.20
N ALA A 14 8.48 -16.06 -22.97
CA ALA A 14 8.61 -16.68 -21.66
C ALA A 14 9.23 -15.74 -20.61
N ARG A 15 10.11 -14.81 -21.01
CA ARG A 15 10.66 -13.77 -20.13
C ARG A 15 9.63 -12.68 -19.82
N ALA A 16 8.87 -12.23 -20.81
CA ALA A 16 7.80 -11.25 -20.64
C ALA A 16 6.69 -11.79 -19.71
N HIS A 17 6.23 -13.02 -19.92
CA HIS A 17 5.22 -13.68 -19.06
C HIS A 17 5.69 -13.80 -17.61
N ARG A 18 6.93 -14.23 -17.38
CA ARG A 18 7.51 -14.31 -16.02
C ARG A 18 7.60 -12.93 -15.36
N LYS A 19 7.92 -11.89 -16.12
CA LYS A 19 7.99 -10.51 -15.62
C LYS A 19 6.60 -9.99 -15.26
N LEU A 20 5.60 -10.22 -16.11
CA LEU A 20 4.21 -9.84 -15.88
C LEU A 20 3.65 -10.53 -14.63
N PHE A 21 3.85 -11.84 -14.51
CA PHE A 21 3.42 -12.62 -13.35
C PHE A 21 4.00 -12.06 -12.04
N ARG A 22 5.32 -11.83 -12.00
CA ARG A 22 5.99 -11.25 -10.82
C ARG A 22 5.50 -9.84 -10.48
N LEU A 23 5.14 -9.03 -11.47
CA LEU A 23 4.56 -7.70 -11.22
C LEU A 23 3.17 -7.82 -10.61
N ASN A 24 2.32 -8.71 -11.14
CA ASN A 24 0.99 -8.95 -10.61
C ASN A 24 1.03 -9.48 -9.17
N GLU A 25 1.94 -10.41 -8.85
CA GLU A 25 2.11 -10.87 -7.47
C GLU A 25 2.49 -9.74 -6.50
N LYS A 26 3.38 -8.83 -6.94
CA LYS A 26 3.78 -7.68 -6.12
C LYS A 26 2.66 -6.68 -5.95
N ILE A 27 1.87 -6.43 -7.01
CA ILE A 27 0.70 -5.57 -6.96
C ILE A 27 -0.32 -6.15 -5.97
N ALA A 28 -0.64 -7.44 -6.07
CA ALA A 28 -1.59 -8.10 -5.18
C ALA A 28 -1.14 -8.05 -3.70
N LYS A 29 0.17 -8.21 -3.43
CA LYS A 29 0.73 -8.05 -2.08
C LYS A 29 0.53 -6.62 -1.54
N LEU A 30 0.83 -5.60 -2.35
CA LEU A 30 0.62 -4.21 -1.95
C LEU A 30 -0.86 -3.86 -1.75
N GLU A 31 -1.76 -4.45 -2.55
CA GLU A 31 -3.21 -4.30 -2.38
C GLU A 31 -3.69 -4.90 -1.05
N ALA A 32 -3.23 -6.11 -0.71
CA ALA A 32 -3.55 -6.74 0.56
C ALA A 32 -3.01 -5.93 1.75
N GLU A 33 -1.77 -5.45 1.66
CA GLU A 33 -1.15 -4.62 2.70
C GLU A 33 -1.90 -3.28 2.86
N ALA A 34 -2.24 -2.61 1.75
CA ALA A 34 -3.02 -1.37 1.78
C ALA A 34 -4.42 -1.58 2.37
N ALA A 35 -5.07 -2.72 2.07
CA ALA A 35 -6.36 -3.05 2.66
C ALA A 35 -6.27 -3.24 4.18
N GLN A 36 -5.22 -3.94 4.65
CA GLN A 36 -4.98 -4.10 6.08
C GLN A 36 -4.71 -2.77 6.78
N VAL A 37 -3.77 -1.97 6.24
CA VAL A 37 -3.43 -0.64 6.79
C VAL A 37 -4.64 0.30 6.76
N GLY A 38 -5.47 0.23 5.71
CA GLY A 38 -6.71 0.99 5.62
C GLY A 38 -7.72 0.61 6.71
N ALA A 39 -7.87 -0.68 7.01
CA ALA A 39 -8.74 -1.13 8.10
C ALA A 39 -8.24 -0.68 9.48
N GLU A 40 -6.92 -0.75 9.71
CA GLU A 40 -6.30 -0.23 10.93
C GLU A 40 -6.46 1.30 11.06
N LEU A 41 -6.32 2.04 9.96
CA LEU A 41 -6.53 3.50 9.92
C LEU A 41 -7.96 3.87 10.36
N GLU A 42 -8.98 3.18 9.87
CA GLU A 42 -10.38 3.44 10.27
C GLU A 42 -10.59 3.24 11.78
N TYR A 43 -9.95 2.22 12.36
CA TYR A 43 -9.97 2.02 13.82
C TYR A 43 -9.29 3.17 14.57
N HIS A 44 -8.12 3.62 14.10
CA HIS A 44 -7.41 4.74 14.71
C HIS A 44 -8.14 6.08 14.56
N ARG A 45 -8.88 6.27 13.46
CA ARG A 45 -9.75 7.45 13.28
C ARG A 45 -10.86 7.49 14.33
N ALA A 46 -11.52 6.36 14.58
CA ALA A 46 -12.54 6.28 15.62
C ALA A 46 -11.96 6.60 17.02
N ILE A 47 -10.79 6.06 17.36
CA ILE A 47 -10.12 6.37 18.62
C ILE A 47 -9.76 7.86 18.71
N ASN A 48 -9.19 8.43 17.65
CA ASN A 48 -8.85 9.84 17.63
C ASN A 48 -10.10 10.70 17.80
N ASP A 49 -11.21 10.40 17.11
CA ASP A 49 -12.45 11.15 17.24
C ASP A 49 -12.98 11.14 18.69
N ASP A 50 -12.89 10.00 19.38
CA ASP A 50 -13.25 9.90 20.79
C ASP A 50 -12.30 10.76 21.66
N ALA A 51 -10.98 10.63 21.47
CA ALA A 51 -9.98 11.38 22.21
C ALA A 51 -10.11 12.91 21.99
N GLN A 52 -10.42 13.35 20.76
CA GLN A 52 -10.68 14.76 20.46
C GLN A 52 -11.92 15.30 21.21
N ARG A 53 -12.98 14.49 21.32
CA ARG A 53 -14.18 14.87 22.08
C ARG A 53 -13.88 14.96 23.58
N ASP A 54 -13.12 14.01 24.12
CA ASP A 54 -12.72 14.02 25.53
C ASP A 54 -11.81 15.22 25.83
N ALA A 55 -10.84 15.51 24.97
CA ALA A 55 -9.95 16.67 25.10
C ALA A 55 -10.68 18.03 25.08
N ALA A 56 -11.82 18.12 24.39
CA ALA A 56 -12.60 19.35 24.30
C ALA A 56 -13.24 19.75 25.64
N ILE A 57 -13.58 18.77 26.49
CA ILE A 57 -14.19 18.97 27.81
C ILE A 57 -13.25 18.62 28.97
N GLY A 58 -12.13 17.97 28.66
CA GLY A 58 -11.22 17.35 29.60
C GLY A 58 -10.06 18.23 30.06
N ASN A 59 -9.14 17.58 30.76
CA ASN A 59 -7.96 18.19 31.36
C ASN A 59 -6.74 18.08 30.41
N TYR A 60 -5.55 18.42 30.92
CA TYR A 60 -4.32 18.39 30.13
C TYR A 60 -4.00 16.99 29.57
N ILE A 61 -4.26 15.93 30.33
CA ILE A 61 -3.98 14.53 29.94
C ILE A 61 -4.80 14.16 28.70
N ASP A 62 -6.09 14.50 28.70
CA ASP A 62 -6.99 14.21 27.57
C ASP A 62 -6.51 14.90 26.27
N ARG A 63 -5.94 16.11 26.38
CA ARG A 63 -5.35 16.84 25.24
C ARG A 63 -4.06 16.19 24.73
N GLU A 64 -3.26 15.64 25.62
CA GLU A 64 -2.05 14.90 25.25
C GLU A 64 -2.41 13.61 24.50
N GLU A 65 -3.41 12.87 24.99
CA GLU A 65 -3.93 11.67 24.34
C GLU A 65 -4.53 11.97 22.96
N ALA A 66 -5.30 13.04 22.84
CA ALA A 66 -5.80 13.53 21.55
C ALA A 66 -4.65 13.86 20.57
N GLY A 67 -3.56 14.45 21.06
CA GLY A 67 -2.37 14.71 20.24
C GLY A 67 -1.66 13.42 19.79
N ALA A 68 -1.57 12.43 20.68
CA ALA A 68 -0.94 11.15 20.37
C ALA A 68 -1.73 10.35 19.31
N THR A 69 -3.06 10.31 19.45
CA THR A 69 -3.97 9.62 18.54
C THR A 69 -4.05 10.30 17.16
N ASP A 70 -4.03 11.64 17.11
CA ASP A 70 -3.89 12.38 15.83
C ASP A 70 -2.57 12.04 15.13
N ALA A 71 -1.47 11.96 15.89
CA ALA A 71 -0.18 11.57 15.33
C ALA A 71 -0.20 10.14 14.77
N ASP A 72 -0.91 9.21 15.41
CA ASP A 72 -1.13 7.86 14.89
C ASP A 72 -1.90 7.87 13.57
N VAL A 73 -3.04 8.57 13.50
CA VAL A 73 -3.83 8.69 12.26
C VAL A 73 -2.94 9.18 11.11
N ARG A 74 -2.14 10.23 11.33
CA ARG A 74 -1.22 10.75 10.30
C ARG A 74 -0.15 9.75 9.88
N ARG A 75 0.35 8.92 10.81
CA ARG A 75 1.31 7.84 10.49
C ARG A 75 0.68 6.81 9.55
N PHE A 76 -0.53 6.38 9.85
CA PHE A 76 -1.27 5.41 9.03
C PHE A 76 -1.63 5.98 7.65
N GLU A 77 -2.10 7.22 7.58
CA GLU A 77 -2.40 7.90 6.31
C GLU A 77 -1.14 7.99 5.41
N LYS A 78 -0.01 8.34 6.00
CA LYS A 78 1.27 8.39 5.27
C LYS A 78 1.71 7.00 4.79
N ALA A 79 1.52 5.96 5.62
CA ALA A 79 1.83 4.58 5.25
C ALA A 79 0.96 4.13 4.07
N LEU A 80 -0.36 4.35 4.15
CA LEU A 80 -1.32 4.01 3.10
C LEU A 80 -0.99 4.70 1.78
N ALA A 81 -0.79 6.02 1.79
CA ALA A 81 -0.40 6.79 0.60
C ALA A 81 0.92 6.27 -0.01
N GLY A 82 1.86 5.84 0.84
CA GLY A 82 3.11 5.21 0.40
C GLY A 82 2.90 3.88 -0.33
N LEU A 83 2.00 3.04 0.16
CA LEU A 83 1.64 1.76 -0.46
C LEU A 83 0.92 1.98 -1.79
N GLU A 84 -0.05 2.89 -1.83
CA GLU A 84 -0.79 3.25 -3.03
C GLU A 84 0.13 3.81 -4.13
N SER A 85 1.07 4.68 -3.76
CA SER A 85 2.07 5.21 -4.70
C SER A 85 2.97 4.10 -5.27
N LYS A 86 3.44 3.17 -4.43
CA LYS A 86 4.24 2.01 -4.88
C LYS A 86 3.42 1.12 -5.83
N ARG A 87 2.16 0.86 -5.51
CA ARG A 87 1.24 0.09 -6.34
C ARG A 87 1.05 0.75 -7.70
N ALA A 88 0.75 2.05 -7.73
CA ALA A 88 0.55 2.81 -8.96
C ALA A 88 1.78 2.74 -9.89
N LYS A 89 2.99 2.83 -9.33
CA LYS A 89 4.24 2.66 -10.10
C LYS A 89 4.39 1.27 -10.71
N LEU A 90 4.01 0.22 -9.98
CA LEU A 90 4.06 -1.16 -10.49
C LEU A 90 3.00 -1.42 -11.56
N VAL A 91 1.81 -0.86 -11.39
CA VAL A 91 0.73 -0.90 -12.40
C VAL A 91 1.19 -0.21 -13.68
N ALA A 92 1.69 1.03 -13.59
CA ALA A 92 2.23 1.74 -14.75
C ALA A 92 3.37 0.96 -15.44
N LYS A 93 4.26 0.32 -14.66
CA LYS A 93 5.32 -0.52 -15.21
C LYS A 93 4.78 -1.78 -15.90
N ARG A 94 3.69 -2.37 -15.40
CA ARG A 94 3.02 -3.53 -15.99
C ARG A 94 2.37 -3.14 -17.32
N ASP A 95 1.69 -2.00 -17.36
CA ASP A 95 0.94 -1.54 -18.52
C ASP A 95 1.85 -1.11 -19.69
N GLN A 96 3.16 -0.97 -19.43
CA GLN A 96 4.22 -0.71 -20.41
C GLN A 96 4.92 -1.98 -20.93
N LEU A 97 4.53 -3.18 -20.48
CA LEU A 97 5.09 -4.46 -20.96
C LEU A 97 4.29 -5.05 -22.11
#